data_AF-A0A916M829-F1
#
_entry.id   AF-A0A916M829-F1
#
_cell.length_a   1.000
_cell.length_b   1.000
_cell.length_c   1.000
_cell.angle_alpha   90.00
_cell.angle_beta   90.00
_cell.angle_gamma   90.00
#
_symmetry.space_group_name_H-M   'P 1'
#
loop_
_entity.id
_entity.type
_entity.pdbx_description
1 polymer ?
#
loop_
_entity_poly.entity_id
_entity_poly.type
_entity_poly.pdbx_seq_one_letter_code
_entity_poly.pdbx_strand_id
1 'polypeptide(L)'
;MADVSQAKPVTRGRHLTLIVMASILLVALIAGTRVWRTQSAAENPMQKAAEAVQVVSAAVARRDVPVRLTANGTVSAIQTVEVRPQISAAIKAVHIREGQFVGKGERLFTLDARTEEANLSKAEAQLVRDRADLENAERNLERQRELFQQKFVSKAALDTAQNQVDGLRSQLAANQAAAQ
;
A
#
# COMPACT_ATOMS: atom_id res chain seq x y z
N MET A 1 9.25 96.41 -36.09
CA MET A 1 9.44 97.38 -37.18
C MET A 1 8.94 96.71 -38.46
N ALA A 2 7.65 96.89 -38.74
CA ALA A 2 7.13 97.76 -39.82
C ALA A 2 7.37 97.05 -41.17
N ASP A 3 6.43 96.27 -41.69
CA ASP A 3 5.13 96.63 -42.31
C ASP A 3 5.21 97.74 -43.36
N VAL A 4 4.31 97.60 -44.34
CA VAL A 4 3.82 98.57 -45.32
C VAL A 4 4.57 98.44 -46.66
N SER A 5 4.03 97.77 -47.69
CA SER A 5 2.75 97.96 -48.39
C SER A 5 2.66 99.30 -49.12
N GLN A 6 1.72 99.41 -50.08
CA GLN A 6 1.42 100.50 -51.03
C GLN A 6 2.07 100.31 -52.42
N ALA A 7 1.40 99.84 -53.48
CA ALA A 7 0.17 100.27 -54.18
C ALA A 7 0.33 101.54 -55.05
N LYS A 8 0.20 101.42 -56.39
CA LYS A 8 -0.29 102.47 -57.34
C LYS A 8 -0.38 101.96 -58.81
N PRO A 9 -0.98 102.68 -59.79
CA PRO A 9 -2.38 102.52 -60.20
C PRO A 9 -2.64 102.33 -61.74
N VAL A 10 -3.86 101.90 -62.05
CA VAL A 10 -4.81 102.24 -63.15
C VAL A 10 -4.32 102.79 -64.51
N THR A 11 -4.75 102.11 -65.60
CA THR A 11 -5.47 102.58 -66.84
C THR A 11 -4.97 101.84 -68.09
N ARG A 12 -5.68 101.58 -69.20
CA ARG A 12 -7.10 101.37 -69.60
C ARG A 12 -7.03 101.06 -71.11
N GLY A 13 -7.59 99.93 -71.56
CA GLY A 13 -8.04 99.72 -72.96
C GLY A 13 -7.23 98.74 -73.85
N ARG A 14 -7.95 97.78 -74.45
CA ARG A 14 -7.56 96.76 -75.47
C ARG A 14 -7.09 95.37 -75.03
N HIS A 15 -6.89 95.11 -73.73
CA HIS A 15 -6.45 93.79 -73.23
C HIS A 15 -7.61 92.89 -72.77
N LEU A 16 -8.84 93.41 -72.67
CA LEU A 16 -9.97 92.70 -72.05
C LEU A 16 -10.62 91.66 -72.98
N THR A 17 -10.73 91.94 -74.28
CA THR A 17 -11.43 91.06 -75.24
C THR A 17 -10.62 89.82 -75.61
N LEU A 18 -9.30 89.92 -75.65
CA LEU A 18 -8.41 88.77 -75.90
C LEU A 18 -8.36 87.80 -74.72
N ILE A 19 -8.47 88.29 -73.48
CA ILE A 19 -8.53 87.45 -72.27
C ILE A 19 -9.85 86.66 -72.22
N VAL A 20 -10.97 87.27 -72.63
CA VAL A 20 -12.27 86.58 -72.65
C VAL A 20 -12.28 85.42 -73.66
N MET A 21 -11.73 85.59 -74.87
CA MET A 21 -11.64 84.51 -75.85
C MET A 21 -10.70 83.38 -75.43
N ALA A 22 -9.57 83.69 -74.78
CA ALA A 22 -8.66 82.68 -74.24
C ALA A 22 -9.29 81.88 -73.08
N SER A 23 -10.13 82.53 -72.26
CA SER A 23 -10.83 81.86 -71.16
C SER A 23 -11.88 80.84 -71.64
N ILE A 24 -12.57 81.13 -72.75
CA ILE A 24 -13.60 80.24 -73.31
C ILE A 24 -12.96 78.98 -73.91
N LEU A 25 -11.80 79.10 -74.58
CA LEU A 25 -11.04 77.97 -75.09
C LEU A 25 -10.48 77.07 -73.98
N LEU A 26 -10.04 77.67 -72.87
CA LEU A 26 -9.50 76.92 -71.72
C LEU A 26 -10.58 76.11 -71.00
N VAL A 27 -11.79 76.67 -70.86
CA VAL A 27 -12.93 75.97 -70.22
C VAL A 27 -13.40 74.78 -71.07
N ALA A 28 -13.40 74.91 -72.40
CA ALA A 28 -13.75 73.80 -73.31
C ALA A 28 -12.76 72.62 -73.23
N LEU A 29 -11.47 72.90 -73.07
CA LEU A 29 -10.42 71.87 -72.96
C LEU A 29 -10.49 71.09 -71.61
N ILE A 30 -10.84 71.79 -70.53
CA ILE A 30 -10.99 71.18 -69.19
C ILE A 30 -12.27 70.34 -69.11
N ALA A 31 -13.35 70.75 -69.77
CA ALA A 31 -14.59 69.97 -69.84
C ALA A 31 -14.39 68.65 -70.62
N GLY A 32 -13.68 68.70 -71.75
CA GLY A 32 -13.39 67.51 -72.56
C GLY A 32 -12.53 66.46 -71.84
N THR A 33 -11.54 66.89 -71.05
CA THR A 33 -10.66 65.97 -70.29
C THR A 33 -11.33 65.34 -69.07
N ARG A 34 -12.35 65.99 -68.48
CA ARG A 34 -13.11 65.40 -67.36
C ARG A 34 -14.06 64.30 -67.81
N VAL A 35 -14.72 64.45 -68.96
CA VAL A 35 -15.66 63.45 -69.48
C VAL A 35 -14.93 62.16 -69.89
N TRP A 36 -13.70 62.27 -70.42
CA TRP A 36 -12.90 61.11 -70.81
C TRP A 36 -12.35 60.33 -69.61
N ARG A 37 -12.05 61.01 -68.48
CA ARG A 37 -11.59 60.36 -67.24
C ARG A 37 -12.70 59.66 -66.45
N THR A 38 -13.96 60.07 -66.61
CA THR A 38 -15.09 59.45 -65.89
C THR A 38 -15.66 58.22 -66.58
N GLN A 39 -15.21 57.89 -67.80
CA GLN A 39 -15.71 56.74 -68.58
C GLN A 39 -14.75 55.54 -68.60
N SER A 40 -13.56 55.64 -67.99
CA SER A 40 -12.57 54.55 -67.87
C SER A 40 -12.44 53.97 -66.46
N ALA A 41 -13.41 54.22 -65.58
CA ALA A 41 -13.52 53.54 -64.29
C ALA A 41 -14.48 52.35 -64.39
N ALA A 42 -14.05 51.31 -65.11
CA ALA A 42 -14.69 50.00 -65.09
C ALA A 42 -13.64 48.94 -64.73
N GLU A 43 -13.76 48.46 -63.48
CA GLU A 43 -13.45 47.12 -62.98
C GLU A 43 -12.09 46.48 -63.34
N ASN A 44 -11.19 46.44 -62.34
CA ASN A 44 -10.20 45.38 -62.23
C ASN A 44 -10.61 44.46 -61.05
N PRO A 45 -11.02 43.21 -61.29
CA PRO A 45 -11.59 42.35 -60.26
C PRO A 45 -10.51 41.81 -59.31
N MET A 46 -10.70 42.11 -58.02
CA MET A 46 -10.35 41.33 -56.83
C MET A 46 -9.13 40.41 -56.88
N GLN A 47 -8.05 40.88 -56.24
CA GLN A 47 -7.13 40.00 -55.53
C GLN A 47 -7.91 39.35 -54.38
N LYS A 48 -8.42 38.14 -54.60
CA LYS A 48 -9.05 37.32 -53.55
C LYS A 48 -7.96 36.90 -52.57
N ALA A 49 -7.69 37.73 -51.57
CA ALA A 49 -7.06 37.28 -50.34
C ALA A 49 -7.99 36.18 -49.78
N ALA A 50 -7.58 34.92 -49.90
CA ALA A 50 -8.26 33.83 -49.23
C ALA A 50 -8.26 34.16 -47.74
N GLU A 51 -9.44 34.27 -47.14
CA GLU A 51 -9.58 34.43 -45.70
C GLU A 51 -8.83 33.27 -45.04
N ALA A 52 -7.74 33.59 -44.33
CA ALA A 52 -6.97 32.60 -43.61
C ALA A 52 -7.86 32.06 -42.48
N VAL A 53 -8.31 30.82 -42.67
CA VAL A 53 -9.14 30.10 -41.70
C VAL A 53 -8.32 29.97 -40.41
N GLN A 54 -8.83 30.55 -39.31
CA GLN A 54 -8.18 30.43 -38.01
C GLN A 54 -8.28 28.97 -37.55
N VAL A 55 -7.13 28.33 -37.35
CA VAL A 55 -7.04 26.98 -36.82
C VAL A 55 -6.42 27.04 -35.43
N VAL A 56 -7.09 26.41 -34.47
CA VAL A 56 -6.55 26.25 -33.11
C VAL A 56 -5.58 25.07 -33.15
N SER A 57 -4.29 25.32 -32.98
CA SER A 57 -3.25 24.29 -32.88
C SER A 57 -2.70 24.22 -31.45
N ALA A 58 -2.27 23.02 -31.05
CA ALA A 58 -1.63 22.77 -29.76
C ALA A 58 -0.26 22.11 -29.99
N ALA A 59 0.78 22.60 -29.30
CA ALA A 59 2.11 22.01 -29.36
C ALA A 59 2.12 20.66 -28.61
N VAL A 60 2.47 19.58 -29.31
CA VAL A 60 2.53 18.23 -28.72
C VAL A 60 3.86 18.04 -27.99
N ALA A 61 3.81 17.82 -26.68
CA ALA A 61 4.96 17.42 -25.87
C ALA A 61 4.77 15.99 -25.38
N ARG A 62 5.77 15.12 -25.57
CA ARG A 62 5.79 13.80 -24.96
C ARG A 62 6.10 13.96 -23.47
N ARG A 63 5.24 13.42 -22.63
CA ARG A 63 5.41 13.35 -21.18
C ARG A 63 5.05 11.95 -20.73
N ASP A 64 5.75 11.45 -19.72
CA ASP A 64 5.41 10.18 -19.12
C ASP A 64 4.06 10.29 -18.42
N VAL A 65 3.10 9.49 -18.89
CA VAL A 65 1.78 9.38 -18.29
C VAL A 65 1.73 8.04 -17.57
N PRO A 66 1.58 8.02 -16.24
CA PRO A 66 1.52 6.76 -15.51
C PRO A 66 0.25 6.01 -15.90
N VAL A 67 0.41 4.85 -16.53
CA VAL A 67 -0.69 3.93 -16.82
C VAL A 67 -1.07 3.24 -15.50
N ARG A 68 -2.21 3.62 -14.93
CA ARG A 68 -2.77 2.97 -13.74
C ARG A 68 -3.76 1.91 -14.18
N LEU A 69 -3.43 0.64 -13.97
CA LEU A 69 -4.38 -0.46 -14.10
C LEU A 69 -5.11 -0.65 -12.76
N THR A 70 -6.42 -0.48 -12.77
CA THR A 70 -7.29 -0.89 -11.66
C THR A 70 -7.78 -2.29 -11.94
N ALA A 71 -7.42 -3.24 -11.09
CA ALA A 71 -7.88 -4.62 -11.16
C ALA A 71 -8.57 -5.00 -9.85
N ASN A 72 -9.65 -5.78 -9.96
CA ASN A 72 -10.34 -6.30 -8.80
C ASN A 72 -9.64 -7.59 -8.35
N GLY A 73 -9.23 -7.64 -7.10
CA GLY A 73 -8.62 -8.82 -6.48
C GLY A 73 -9.32 -9.16 -5.17
N THR A 74 -9.18 -10.41 -4.73
CA THR A 74 -9.63 -10.85 -3.42
C THR A 74 -8.45 -10.94 -2.47
N VAL A 75 -8.66 -10.59 -1.20
CA VAL A 75 -7.66 -10.74 -0.15
C VAL A 75 -8.02 -11.98 0.66
N SER A 76 -7.07 -12.90 0.80
CA SER A 76 -7.19 -14.06 1.69
C SER A 76 -6.23 -13.93 2.86
N ALA A 77 -6.56 -14.62 3.96
CA ALA A 77 -5.65 -14.72 5.10
C ALA A 77 -4.38 -15.47 4.67
N ILE A 78 -3.21 -14.99 5.12
CA ILE A 78 -1.92 -15.65 4.86
C ILE A 78 -1.90 -17.04 5.54
N GLN A 79 -2.51 -17.14 6.72
CA GLN A 79 -2.64 -18.38 7.49
C GLN A 79 -4.03 -18.45 8.11
N THR A 80 -4.68 -19.59 7.94
CA THR A 80 -5.95 -19.92 8.60
C THR A 80 -5.70 -21.13 9.50
N VAL A 81 -5.96 -21.00 10.80
CA VAL A 81 -5.77 -22.07 11.78
C VAL A 81 -7.11 -22.38 12.42
N GLU A 82 -7.51 -23.64 12.38
CA GLU A 82 -8.67 -24.12 13.11
C GLU A 82 -8.25 -24.52 14.53
N VAL A 83 -8.79 -23.83 15.53
CA VAL A 83 -8.49 -24.12 16.94
C VAL A 83 -9.41 -25.22 17.44
N ARG A 84 -8.82 -26.34 17.85
CA ARG A 84 -9.53 -27.47 18.47
C ARG A 84 -8.90 -27.83 19.82
N PRO A 85 -9.68 -28.29 20.80
CA PRO A 85 -9.11 -28.83 22.03
C PRO A 85 -8.37 -30.13 21.71
N GLN A 86 -7.21 -30.33 22.35
CA GLN A 86 -6.42 -31.57 22.20
C GLN A 86 -6.99 -32.72 23.04
N ILE A 87 -7.78 -32.40 24.06
CA ILE A 87 -8.43 -33.35 24.96
C ILE A 87 -9.95 -33.16 24.92
N SER A 88 -10.68 -34.25 25.09
CA SER A 88 -12.15 -34.23 25.16
C SER A 88 -12.58 -33.82 26.56
N ALA A 89 -12.98 -32.56 26.73
CA ALA A 89 -13.48 -32.04 28.00
C ALA A 89 -14.56 -30.99 27.77
N ALA A 90 -15.43 -30.80 28.76
CA ALA A 90 -16.47 -29.77 28.72
C ALA A 90 -15.85 -28.37 28.81
N ILE A 91 -16.43 -27.38 28.13
CA ILE A 91 -16.00 -25.98 28.25
C ILE A 91 -16.52 -25.42 29.58
N LYS A 92 -15.60 -25.01 30.46
CA LYS A 92 -15.88 -24.37 31.74
C LYS A 92 -16.05 -22.86 31.61
N ALA A 93 -15.27 -22.21 30.76
CA ALA A 93 -15.35 -20.77 30.52
C ALA A 93 -14.85 -20.39 29.12
N VAL A 94 -15.45 -19.34 28.56
CA VAL A 94 -15.05 -18.69 27.30
C VAL A 94 -14.44 -17.33 27.65
N HIS A 95 -13.23 -17.05 27.19
CA HIS A 95 -12.49 -15.82 27.53
C HIS A 95 -12.41 -14.82 26.38
N ILE A 96 -12.96 -15.18 25.22
CA ILE A 96 -12.88 -14.36 24.00
C ILE A 96 -14.25 -13.82 23.62
N ARG A 97 -14.23 -12.67 22.93
CA ARG A 97 -15.39 -12.11 22.26
C ARG A 97 -15.32 -12.40 20.77
N GLU A 98 -16.47 -12.50 20.12
CA GLU A 98 -16.54 -12.70 18.67
C GLU A 98 -15.85 -11.53 17.95
N GLY A 99 -15.01 -11.86 16.96
CA GLY A 99 -14.23 -10.87 16.19
C GLY A 99 -13.05 -10.25 16.93
N GLN A 100 -12.74 -10.68 18.16
CA GLN A 100 -11.57 -10.18 18.90
C GLN A 100 -10.26 -10.65 18.26
N PHE A 101 -9.29 -9.73 18.16
CA PHE A 101 -7.91 -10.08 17.83
C PHE A 101 -7.25 -10.77 19.02
N VAL A 102 -6.75 -11.99 18.81
CA VAL A 102 -6.08 -12.79 19.85
C VAL A 102 -4.67 -13.15 19.43
N GLY A 103 -3.76 -13.18 20.40
CA GLY A 103 -2.36 -13.52 20.19
C GLY A 103 -2.07 -15.02 20.36
N LYS A 104 -0.89 -15.46 19.90
CA LYS A 104 -0.40 -16.82 20.19
C LYS A 104 -0.19 -16.99 21.70
N GLY A 105 -0.74 -18.06 22.26
CA GLY A 105 -0.61 -18.41 23.68
C GLY A 105 -1.66 -17.75 24.58
N GLU A 106 -2.55 -16.93 24.03
CA GLU A 106 -3.67 -16.37 24.78
C GLU A 106 -4.70 -17.46 25.09
N ARG A 107 -5.24 -17.42 26.32
CA ARG A 107 -6.25 -18.38 26.75
C ARG A 107 -7.59 -18.03 26.12
N LEU A 108 -8.05 -18.89 25.21
CA LEU A 108 -9.34 -18.70 24.53
C LEU A 108 -10.49 -19.37 25.30
N PHE A 109 -10.25 -20.59 25.77
CA PHE A 109 -11.21 -21.43 26.47
C PHE A 109 -10.56 -22.07 27.70
N THR A 110 -11.34 -22.23 28.77
CA THR A 110 -10.98 -23.11 29.88
C THR A 110 -11.83 -24.35 29.80
N LEU A 111 -11.19 -25.50 29.77
CA LEU A 111 -11.85 -26.80 29.84
C LEU A 111 -12.00 -27.23 31.32
N ASP A 112 -13.01 -28.04 31.61
CA ASP A 112 -13.15 -28.69 32.91
C ASP A 112 -12.09 -29.80 33.04
N ALA A 113 -11.16 -29.62 33.98
CA ALA A 113 -10.00 -30.47 34.15
C ALA A 113 -10.13 -31.46 35.32
N ARG A 114 -11.30 -31.60 35.98
CA ARG A 114 -11.43 -32.45 37.19
C ARG A 114 -10.92 -33.89 37.00
N THR A 115 -11.22 -34.50 35.86
CA THR A 115 -10.76 -35.86 35.55
C THR A 115 -9.25 -35.90 35.36
N GLU A 116 -8.69 -34.92 34.66
CA GLU A 116 -7.25 -34.82 34.42
C GLU A 116 -6.47 -34.47 35.69
N GLU A 117 -7.02 -33.59 36.55
CA GLU A 117 -6.49 -33.29 37.87
C GLU A 117 -6.46 -34.54 38.77
N ALA A 118 -7.52 -35.36 38.72
CA ALA A 118 -7.55 -36.63 39.45
C ALA A 118 -6.53 -37.64 38.88
N ASN A 119 -6.36 -37.70 37.56
CA ASN A 119 -5.35 -38.55 36.91
C ASN A 119 -3.93 -38.12 37.28
N LEU A 120 -3.65 -36.81 37.28
CA LEU A 120 -2.38 -36.25 37.72
C LEU A 120 -2.11 -36.58 39.17
N SER A 121 -3.07 -36.35 40.06
CA SER A 121 -2.94 -36.68 41.49
C SER A 121 -2.68 -38.18 41.72
N LYS A 122 -3.32 -39.05 40.93
CA LYS A 122 -3.06 -40.50 40.97
C LYS A 122 -1.64 -40.83 40.52
N ALA A 123 -1.14 -40.20 39.45
CA ALA A 123 0.22 -40.41 38.97
C ALA A 123 1.27 -39.91 39.98
N GLU A 124 1.04 -38.75 40.59
CA GLU A 124 1.88 -38.22 41.67
C GLU A 124 1.91 -39.14 42.90
N ALA A 125 0.76 -39.67 43.31
CA ALA A 125 0.69 -40.64 44.40
C ALA A 125 1.45 -41.93 44.09
N GLN A 126 1.39 -42.41 42.84
CA GLN A 126 2.18 -43.56 42.40
C GLN A 126 3.68 -43.27 42.47
N LEU A 127 4.12 -42.09 42.01
CA LEU A 127 5.52 -41.67 42.13
C LEU A 127 6.02 -41.63 43.57
N VAL A 128 5.20 -41.14 44.50
CA VAL A 128 5.55 -41.13 45.92
C VAL A 128 5.71 -42.54 46.46
N ARG A 129 4.80 -43.46 46.10
CA ARG A 129 4.89 -44.88 46.47
C ARG A 129 6.18 -45.51 45.94
N ASP A 130 6.48 -45.35 44.65
CA ASP A 130 7.65 -45.97 44.02
C ASP A 130 8.96 -45.42 44.60
N ARG A 131 9.01 -44.13 44.95
CA ARG A 131 10.15 -43.54 45.66
C ARG A 131 10.35 -44.16 47.03
N ALA A 132 9.27 -44.35 47.79
CA ALA A 132 9.33 -44.98 49.10
C ALA A 132 9.78 -46.45 49.01
N ASP A 133 9.29 -47.18 47.99
CA ASP A 133 9.69 -48.56 47.74
C ASP A 133 11.18 -48.67 47.35
N LEU A 134 11.66 -47.75 46.50
CA LEU A 134 13.07 -47.66 46.12
C LEU A 134 13.95 -47.36 47.34
N GLU A 135 13.59 -46.36 48.15
CA GLU A 135 14.34 -45.99 49.36
C GLU A 135 14.42 -47.18 50.34
N ASN A 136 13.31 -47.92 50.48
CA ASN A 136 13.29 -49.11 51.31
C ASN A 136 14.20 -50.22 50.77
N ALA A 137 14.19 -50.45 49.46
CA ALA A 137 15.07 -51.42 48.81
C ALA A 137 16.54 -51.01 48.92
N GLU A 138 16.87 -49.72 48.80
CA GLU A 138 18.22 -49.19 48.99
C GLU A 138 18.72 -49.40 50.43
N ARG A 139 17.89 -49.15 51.45
CA ARG A 139 18.23 -49.49 52.85
C ARG A 139 18.42 -50.99 53.07
N ASN A 140 17.65 -51.82 52.37
CA ASN A 140 17.81 -53.28 52.46
C ASN A 140 19.12 -53.75 51.80
N LEU A 141 19.45 -53.19 50.64
CA LEU A 141 20.69 -53.44 49.94
C LEU A 141 21.90 -53.06 50.79
N GLU A 142 21.86 -51.90 51.45
CA GLU A 142 22.94 -51.48 52.34
C GLU A 142 23.14 -52.46 53.50
N ARG A 143 22.05 -52.88 54.16
CA ARG A 143 22.12 -53.93 55.20
C ARG A 143 22.71 -55.24 54.67
N GLN A 144 22.34 -55.66 53.45
CA GLN A 144 22.91 -56.87 52.86
C GLN A 144 24.39 -56.72 52.52
N ARG A 145 24.84 -55.53 52.10
CA ARG A 145 26.27 -55.24 51.88
C ARG A 145 27.07 -55.36 53.17
N GLU A 146 26.58 -54.79 54.27
CA GLU A 146 27.21 -54.90 55.58
C GLU A 146 27.31 -56.35 56.05
N LEU A 147 26.21 -57.11 55.95
CA LEU A 147 26.19 -58.53 56.31
C LEU A 147 27.10 -59.39 55.41
N PHE A 148 27.24 -59.02 54.14
CA PHE A 148 28.14 -59.73 53.21
C PHE A 148 29.60 -59.50 53.57
N GLN A 149 29.98 -58.27 53.95
CA GLN A 149 31.32 -57.95 54.44
C GLN A 149 31.67 -58.75 55.71
N GLN A 150 30.67 -58.96 56.57
CA GLN A 150 30.79 -59.79 57.77
C GLN A 150 30.64 -61.31 57.49
N LYS A 151 30.52 -61.72 56.22
CA LYS A 151 30.35 -63.10 55.75
C LYS A 151 29.09 -63.83 56.28
N PHE A 152 28.05 -63.09 56.64
CA PHE A 152 26.77 -63.65 57.11
C PHE A 152 25.75 -63.97 56.01
N VAL A 153 25.94 -63.44 54.80
CA VAL A 153 25.06 -63.71 53.64
C VAL A 153 25.85 -64.13 52.41
N SER A 154 25.20 -64.83 51.48
CA SER A 154 25.81 -65.25 50.23
C SER A 154 25.87 -64.10 49.21
N LYS A 155 26.78 -64.20 48.23
CA LYS A 155 26.85 -63.24 47.12
C LYS A 155 25.54 -63.18 46.33
N ALA A 156 24.87 -64.33 46.14
CA ALA A 156 23.59 -64.40 45.45
C ALA A 156 22.48 -63.57 46.13
N ALA A 157 22.48 -63.51 47.47
CA ALA A 157 21.54 -62.67 48.22
C ALA A 157 21.78 -61.18 47.96
N LEU A 158 23.06 -60.75 47.99
CA LEU A 158 23.46 -59.39 47.68
C LEU A 158 23.10 -58.99 46.24
N ASP A 159 23.40 -59.86 45.27
CA ASP A 159 23.09 -59.63 43.86
C ASP A 159 21.56 -59.52 43.64
N THR A 160 20.76 -60.30 44.39
CA THR A 160 19.29 -60.21 44.36
C THR A 160 18.80 -58.86 44.88
N ALA A 161 19.35 -58.37 45.99
CA ALA A 161 19.01 -57.05 46.53
C ALA A 161 19.41 -55.92 45.57
N GLN A 162 20.57 -56.05 44.91
CA GLN A 162 21.03 -55.08 43.91
C GLN A 162 20.07 -55.03 42.70
N ASN A 163 19.72 -56.20 42.15
CA ASN A 163 18.76 -56.31 41.06
C ASN A 163 17.39 -55.70 41.41
N GLN A 164 16.95 -55.84 42.67
CA GLN A 164 15.69 -55.25 43.13
C GLN A 164 15.74 -53.72 43.14
N VAL A 165 16.85 -53.12 43.60
CA VAL A 165 17.05 -51.66 43.53
C VAL A 165 17.09 -51.19 42.09
N ASP A 166 17.84 -51.87 41.22
CA ASP A 166 17.97 -51.49 39.82
C ASP A 166 16.62 -51.59 39.07
N GLY A 167 15.82 -52.62 39.39
CA GLY A 167 14.45 -52.77 38.90
C GLY A 167 13.52 -51.64 39.36
N LEU A 168 13.53 -51.32 40.66
CA LEU A 168 12.71 -50.23 41.21
C LEU A 168 13.14 -48.85 40.70
N ARG A 169 14.44 -48.63 40.52
CA ARG A 169 14.97 -47.39 39.91
C ARG A 169 14.49 -47.24 38.47
N SER A 170 14.49 -48.33 37.71
CA SER A 170 13.96 -48.35 36.34
C SER A 170 12.46 -48.08 36.31
N GLN A 171 11.70 -48.67 37.24
CA GLN A 171 10.26 -48.44 37.39
C GLN A 171 9.96 -46.98 37.76
N LEU A 172 10.73 -46.40 38.68
CA LEU A 172 10.59 -44.99 39.06
C LEU A 172 10.87 -44.06 37.87
N ALA A 173 11.91 -44.33 37.07
CA ALA A 173 12.21 -43.54 35.88
C ALA A 173 11.06 -43.63 34.84
N ALA A 174 10.50 -44.82 34.63
CA ALA A 174 9.36 -45.02 33.74
C ALA A 174 8.11 -44.26 34.22
N ASN A 175 7.82 -44.33 35.52
CA ASN A 175 6.66 -43.64 36.11
C ASN A 175 6.85 -42.12 36.16
N GLN A 176 8.10 -41.62 36.27
CA GLN A 176 8.40 -40.19 36.15
C GLN A 176 8.17 -39.68 34.74
N ALA A 177 8.52 -40.46 33.72
CA ALA A 177 8.23 -40.11 32.33
C ALA A 177 6.73 -40.13 32.04
N ALA A 178 5.97 -41.03 32.67
CA ALA A 178 4.51 -41.11 32.49
C ALA A 178 3.73 -39.97 33.19
N ALA A 179 4.34 -39.30 34.17
CA ALA A 179 3.76 -38.17 34.88
C ALA A 179 4.15 -36.80 34.30
N GLN A 180 4.97 -36.76 33.24
CA GLN A 180 5.41 -35.55 32.54
C GLN A 180 4.50 -35.18 31.37
#